data_AF-A0A1Q7JTD4-F1
#
_entry.id   AF-A0A1Q7JTD4-F1
#
_cell.length_a   1.000
_cell.length_b   1.000
_cell.length_c   1.000
_cell.angle_alpha   90.00
_cell.angle_beta   90.00
_cell.angle_gamma   90.00
#
_symmetry.space_group_name_H-M   'P 1'
#
loop_
_entity.id
_entity.type
_entity.pdbx_description
1 polymer ?
#
loop_
_entity_poly.entity_id
_entity_poly.type
_entity_poly.pdbx_seq_one_letter_code
_entity_poly.pdbx_strand_id
1 'polypeptide(L)'
;MQLNRILREGFIAGCIGAGAVALWFLVVDTINGRPFFTPAMLGSAVFWGVHDPTQVMIEYSRIIGYTMIHVSAFVVVGCIAAALAAEVEEAPSTLFLVVVGFCFFEFGFYILVAILAQPLLGALAWWNVAIGNAIAALGMGYYLWREHPKIGEELKRHPLGETQEGE
;
A
#
# COMPACT_ATOMS: atom_id res chain seq x y z
N MET A 1 -21.49 13.86 -7.53
CA MET A 1 -21.45 13.69 -6.05
C MET A 1 -20.69 12.44 -5.62
N GLN A 2 -20.67 11.35 -6.40
CA GLN A 2 -19.87 10.15 -6.10
C GLN A 2 -18.36 10.34 -6.24
N LEU A 3 -17.86 11.05 -7.27
CA LEU A 3 -16.41 11.22 -7.48
C LEU A 3 -15.70 11.93 -6.31
N ASN A 4 -16.27 13.02 -5.76
CA ASN A 4 -15.68 13.71 -4.61
C ASN A 4 -15.65 12.84 -3.35
N ARG A 5 -16.61 11.91 -3.21
CA ARG A 5 -16.64 10.95 -2.11
C ARG A 5 -15.51 9.93 -2.28
N ILE A 6 -15.41 9.32 -3.46
CA ILE A 6 -14.37 8.35 -3.83
C ILE A 6 -12.97 8.96 -3.67
N LEU A 7 -12.75 10.19 -4.15
CA LEU A 7 -11.46 10.86 -4.01
C LEU A 7 -11.10 11.16 -2.56
N ARG A 8 -12.08 11.52 -1.72
CA ARG A 8 -11.86 11.78 -0.30
C ARG A 8 -11.54 10.50 0.46
N GLU A 9 -12.35 9.47 0.28
CA GLU A 9 -12.15 8.14 0.89
C GLU A 9 -10.82 7.55 0.44
N GLY A 10 -10.51 7.65 -0.86
CA GLY A 10 -9.26 7.20 -1.44
C GLY A 10 -8.04 7.94 -0.92
N PHE A 11 -8.12 9.26 -0.77
CA PHE A 11 -7.05 10.05 -0.15
C PHE A 11 -6.81 9.63 1.29
N ILE A 12 -7.87 9.48 2.09
CA ILE A 12 -7.77 9.06 3.50
C ILE A 12 -7.20 7.64 3.60
N ALA A 13 -7.73 6.69 2.82
CA ALA A 13 -7.21 5.33 2.75
C ALA A 13 -5.72 5.33 2.36
N GLY A 14 -5.35 6.09 1.32
CA GLY A 14 -3.97 6.24 0.89
C GLY A 14 -3.07 6.77 2.01
N CYS A 15 -3.47 7.82 2.72
CA CYS A 15 -2.72 8.33 3.87
C CYS A 15 -2.57 7.30 4.99
N ILE A 16 -3.60 6.49 5.27
CA ILE A 16 -3.53 5.39 6.25
C ILE A 16 -2.49 4.36 5.82
N GLY A 17 -2.56 3.90 4.57
CA GLY A 17 -1.59 2.93 4.04
C GLY A 17 -0.17 3.47 4.04
N ALA A 18 0.03 4.71 3.57
CA ALA A 18 1.33 5.35 3.54
C ALA A 18 1.93 5.47 4.95
N GLY A 19 1.12 5.91 5.92
CA GLY A 19 1.51 6.05 7.32
C GLY A 19 1.80 4.72 7.99
N ALA A 20 1.01 3.68 7.71
CA ALA A 20 1.21 2.33 8.22
C ALA A 20 2.58 1.76 7.80
N VAL A 21 2.90 1.80 6.50
CA VAL A 21 4.20 1.33 5.99
C VAL A 21 5.34 2.17 6.55
N ALA A 22 5.20 3.51 6.56
CA ALA A 22 6.24 4.41 7.06
C ALA A 22 6.53 4.17 8.54
N LEU A 23 5.51 3.96 9.36
CA LEU A 23 5.66 3.68 10.78
C LEU A 23 6.30 2.31 11.01
N TRP A 24 5.89 1.29 10.25
CA TRP A 24 6.49 -0.04 10.33
C TRP A 24 8.00 0.00 10.04
N PHE A 25 8.40 0.63 8.93
CA PHE A 25 9.82 0.74 8.59
C PHE A 25 10.58 1.65 9.55
N LEU A 26 9.96 2.68 10.11
CA LEU A 26 10.59 3.47 11.16
C LEU A 26 10.91 2.63 12.40
N VAL A 27 10.00 1.74 12.81
CA VAL A 27 10.24 0.81 13.92
C VAL A 27 11.38 -0.15 13.58
N VAL A 28 11.34 -0.80 12.41
CA VAL A 28 12.39 -1.72 11.95
C VAL A 28 13.75 -1.02 11.90
N ASP A 29 13.82 0.16 11.30
CA ASP A 29 15.03 0.97 11.16
C ASP A 29 15.60 1.37 12.54
N THR A 30 14.72 1.74 13.47
CA THR A 30 15.11 2.12 14.83
C THR A 30 15.64 0.93 15.62
N ILE A 31 15.00 -0.24 15.52
CA ILE A 31 15.48 -1.49 16.15
C ILE A 31 16.87 -1.86 15.64
N ASN A 32 17.16 -1.62 14.36
CA ASN A 32 18.47 -1.86 13.74
C ASN A 32 19.49 -0.73 13.98
N GLY A 33 19.14 0.28 14.79
CA GLY A 33 20.04 1.39 15.16
C GLY A 33 20.28 2.41 14.05
N ARG A 34 19.46 2.42 12.99
CA ARG A 34 19.57 3.34 11.85
C ARG A 34 18.21 3.96 11.49
N PRO A 35 17.65 4.86 12.31
CA PRO A 35 16.36 5.51 12.03
C PRO A 35 16.34 6.15 10.64
N PHE A 36 15.22 6.00 9.91
CA PHE A 36 15.02 6.52 8.54
C PHE A 36 15.95 5.96 7.46
N PHE A 37 16.66 4.86 7.74
CA PHE A 37 17.53 4.22 6.75
C PHE A 37 16.75 3.76 5.51
N THR A 38 15.59 3.14 5.66
CA THR A 38 14.79 2.64 4.55
C THR A 38 14.35 3.75 3.58
N PRO A 39 13.70 4.84 4.03
CA PRO A 39 13.33 5.93 3.11
C PRO A 39 14.55 6.65 2.52
N ALA A 40 15.65 6.79 3.27
CA ALA A 40 16.89 7.36 2.73
C ALA A 40 17.53 6.47 1.67
N MET A 41 17.52 5.15 1.87
CA MET A 41 18.02 4.14 0.94
C MET A 41 17.24 4.17 -0.37
N LEU A 42 15.90 4.07 -0.30
CA LEU A 42 15.05 4.08 -1.49
C LEU A 42 15.10 5.44 -2.20
N GLY A 43 15.17 6.55 -1.47
CA GLY A 43 15.41 7.88 -2.06
C GLY A 43 16.76 8.00 -2.75
N SER A 44 17.81 7.43 -2.18
CA SER A 44 19.14 7.39 -2.81
C SER A 44 19.14 6.55 -4.10
N ALA A 45 18.43 5.42 -4.11
CA ALA A 45 18.30 4.58 -5.29
C ALA A 45 17.53 5.30 -6.40
N VAL A 46 16.39 5.92 -6.08
CA VAL A 46 15.50 6.56 -7.08
C VAL A 46 16.10 7.83 -7.67
N PHE A 47 16.64 8.73 -6.84
CA PHE A 47 17.07 10.06 -7.29
C PHE A 47 18.57 10.16 -7.61
N TRP A 48 19.39 9.29 -7.02
CA TRP A 48 20.85 9.32 -7.18
C TRP A 48 21.45 8.02 -7.75
N GLY A 49 20.64 6.99 -8.03
CA GLY A 49 21.13 5.72 -8.58
C GLY A 49 22.09 4.98 -7.63
N VAL A 50 22.00 5.23 -6.32
CA VAL A 50 22.86 4.56 -5.34
C VAL A 50 22.34 3.15 -5.11
N HIS A 51 23.14 2.16 -5.48
CA HIS A 51 22.81 0.75 -5.30
C HIS A 51 23.64 0.07 -4.19
N ASP A 52 24.68 0.72 -3.66
CA ASP A 52 25.50 0.18 -2.57
C ASP A 52 24.96 0.62 -1.19
N PRO A 53 24.60 -0.30 -0.28
CA PRO A 53 24.16 0.03 1.08
C PRO A 53 25.15 0.86 1.90
N THR A 54 26.44 0.75 1.63
CA THR A 54 27.50 1.50 2.34
C THR A 54 27.57 2.96 1.92
N GLN A 55 26.99 3.29 0.76
CA GLN A 55 26.93 4.64 0.21
C GLN A 55 25.61 5.36 0.53
N VAL A 56 24.69 4.70 1.23
CA VAL A 56 23.42 5.30 1.64
C VAL A 56 23.69 6.39 2.69
N MET A 57 23.32 7.62 2.35
CA MET A 57 23.39 8.76 3.26
C MET A 57 22.00 9.07 3.81
N ILE A 58 21.88 9.13 5.14
CA ILE A 58 20.63 9.50 5.81
C ILE A 58 20.53 11.03 5.81
N GLU A 59 19.97 11.59 4.74
CA GLU A 59 19.79 13.03 4.56
C GLU A 59 18.33 13.38 4.27
N TYR A 60 17.90 14.56 4.74
CA TYR A 60 16.55 15.07 4.53
C TYR A 60 16.12 15.07 3.05
N SER A 61 17.03 15.40 2.14
CA SER A 61 16.75 15.43 0.69
C SER A 61 16.29 14.08 0.14
N ARG A 62 16.92 12.98 0.57
CA ARG A 62 16.61 11.61 0.15
C ARG A 62 15.33 11.11 0.80
N ILE A 63 15.19 11.36 2.11
CA ILE A 63 14.02 10.94 2.89
C ILE A 63 12.76 11.61 2.34
N ILE A 64 12.75 12.94 2.25
CA ILE A 64 11.59 13.71 1.80
C ILE A 64 11.24 13.36 0.35
N GLY A 65 12.24 13.26 -0.53
CA GLY A 65 12.03 12.89 -1.92
C GLY A 65 11.30 11.55 -2.05
N TYR A 66 11.76 10.52 -1.34
CA TYR A 66 11.11 9.22 -1.34
C TYR A 66 9.73 9.26 -0.66
N THR A 67 9.59 9.92 0.49
CA THR A 67 8.32 10.03 1.21
C THR A 67 7.23 10.65 0.34
N MET A 68 7.56 11.65 -0.49
CA MET A 68 6.59 12.25 -1.42
C MET A 68 6.13 11.26 -2.50
N ILE A 69 7.06 10.49 -3.08
CA ILE A 69 6.71 9.42 -4.04
C ILE A 69 5.83 8.37 -3.36
N HIS A 70 6.22 7.93 -2.17
CA HIS A 70 5.50 6.93 -1.38
C HIS A 70 4.06 7.36 -1.08
N VAL A 71 3.86 8.55 -0.51
CA VAL A 71 2.53 9.09 -0.21
C VAL A 71 1.70 9.24 -1.48
N SER A 72 2.29 9.74 -2.57
CA SER A 72 1.58 9.91 -3.84
C SER A 72 1.11 8.58 -4.43
N ALA A 73 1.98 7.56 -4.42
CA ALA A 73 1.64 6.22 -4.87
C ALA A 73 0.49 5.62 -4.04
N PHE A 74 0.56 5.74 -2.71
CA PHE A 74 -0.49 5.25 -1.83
C PHE A 74 -1.81 6.00 -1.99
N VAL A 75 -1.81 7.31 -2.27
CA VAL A 75 -3.03 8.07 -2.58
C VAL A 75 -3.66 7.58 -3.88
N VAL A 76 -2.87 7.32 -4.92
CA VAL A 76 -3.39 6.75 -6.18
C VAL A 76 -4.02 5.38 -5.93
N VAL A 77 -3.34 4.50 -5.21
CA VAL A 77 -3.84 3.17 -4.85
C VAL A 77 -5.10 3.28 -4.00
N GLY A 78 -5.14 4.19 -3.02
CA GLY A 78 -6.30 4.45 -2.19
C GLY A 78 -7.51 4.90 -3.01
N CYS A 79 -7.33 5.81 -3.97
CA CYS A 79 -8.38 6.24 -4.89
C CYS A 79 -8.91 5.10 -5.76
N ILE A 80 -8.03 4.23 -6.26
CA ILE A 80 -8.43 3.03 -7.01
C ILE A 80 -9.23 2.09 -6.10
N ALA A 81 -8.75 1.84 -4.88
CA ALA A 81 -9.43 0.99 -3.92
C ALA A 81 -10.81 1.53 -3.52
N ALA A 82 -10.93 2.84 -3.30
CA ALA A 82 -12.21 3.49 -3.00
C ALA A 82 -13.17 3.44 -4.19
N ALA A 83 -12.68 3.59 -5.43
CA ALA A 83 -13.50 3.45 -6.62
C ALA A 83 -14.04 2.01 -6.74
N LEU A 84 -13.18 1.01 -6.55
CA LEU A 84 -13.60 -0.39 -6.57
C LEU A 84 -14.56 -0.72 -5.41
N ALA A 85 -14.34 -0.17 -4.22
CA ALA A 85 -15.25 -0.35 -3.09
C ALA A 85 -16.66 0.20 -3.38
N ALA A 86 -16.74 1.35 -4.07
CA ALA A 86 -18.01 1.90 -4.53
C ALA A 86 -18.70 0.99 -5.57
N GLU A 87 -17.94 0.37 -6.49
CA GLU A 87 -18.49 -0.61 -7.44
C GLU A 87 -18.97 -1.89 -6.76
N VAL A 88 -18.27 -2.35 -5.70
CA VAL A 88 -18.70 -3.52 -4.91
C VAL A 88 -20.06 -3.31 -4.26
N GLU A 89 -20.44 -2.07 -3.89
CA GLU A 89 -21.76 -1.79 -3.35
C GLU A 89 -22.90 -2.03 -4.36
N GLU A 90 -22.61 -1.90 -5.65
CA GLU A 90 -23.57 -2.10 -6.74
C GLU A 90 -23.48 -3.54 -7.31
N ALA A 91 -22.27 -4.10 -7.38
CA ALA A 91 -21.98 -5.43 -7.90
C ALA A 91 -21.02 -6.21 -6.97
N PRO A 92 -21.54 -6.98 -5.99
CA PRO A 92 -20.74 -7.68 -4.98
C PRO A 92 -19.66 -8.63 -5.56
N SER A 93 -19.89 -9.20 -6.74
CA SER A 93 -18.93 -10.07 -7.44
C SER A 93 -17.62 -9.36 -7.82
N THR A 94 -17.60 -8.02 -7.85
CA THR A 94 -16.38 -7.24 -8.11
C THR A 94 -15.37 -7.27 -6.95
N LEU A 95 -15.72 -7.83 -5.78
CA LEU A 95 -14.77 -8.10 -4.69
C LEU A 95 -13.58 -8.94 -5.15
N PHE A 96 -13.83 -9.90 -6.05
CA PHE A 96 -12.77 -10.70 -6.66
C PHE A 96 -11.75 -9.82 -7.40
N LEU A 97 -12.21 -8.80 -8.14
CA LEU A 97 -11.34 -7.85 -8.85
C LEU A 97 -10.51 -7.00 -7.89
N VAL A 98 -11.03 -6.65 -6.72
CA VAL A 98 -10.27 -5.95 -5.67
C VAL A 98 -9.12 -6.82 -5.18
N VAL A 99 -9.40 -8.08 -4.83
CA VAL A 99 -8.39 -9.02 -4.33
C VAL A 99 -7.33 -9.29 -5.39
N VAL A 100 -7.74 -9.57 -6.63
CA VAL A 100 -6.82 -9.80 -7.74
C VAL A 100 -6.00 -8.55 -8.04
N GLY A 101 -6.62 -7.37 -8.08
CA GLY A 101 -5.94 -6.09 -8.29
C GLY A 101 -4.90 -5.80 -7.21
N PHE A 102 -5.22 -6.09 -5.94
CA PHE A 102 -4.28 -6.01 -4.83
C PHE A 102 -3.08 -6.96 -5.02
N CYS A 103 -3.32 -8.22 -5.39
CA CYS A 103 -2.25 -9.18 -5.67
C CYS A 103 -1.33 -8.72 -6.82
N PHE A 104 -1.89 -8.18 -7.90
CA PHE A 104 -1.10 -7.62 -9.00
C PHE A 104 -0.30 -6.39 -8.59
N PHE A 105 -0.90 -5.51 -7.79
CA PHE A 105 -0.22 -4.34 -7.24
C PHE A 105 0.96 -4.74 -6.36
N GLU A 106 0.76 -5.66 -5.40
CA GLU A 106 1.81 -6.20 -4.54
C GLU A 106 2.95 -6.81 -5.37
N PHE A 107 2.62 -7.66 -6.33
CA PHE A 107 3.61 -8.29 -7.19
C PHE A 107 4.38 -7.26 -8.02
N GLY A 108 3.69 -6.27 -8.61
CA GLY A 108 4.31 -5.17 -9.35
C GLY A 108 5.21 -4.30 -8.46
N PHE A 109 4.81 -4.04 -7.22
CA PHE A 109 5.61 -3.34 -6.23
C PHE A 109 6.89 -4.11 -5.90
N TYR A 110 6.80 -5.42 -5.66
CA TYR A 110 7.97 -6.27 -5.46
C TYR A 110 8.93 -6.26 -6.65
N ILE A 111 8.41 -6.28 -7.88
CA ILE A 111 9.23 -6.15 -9.10
C ILE A 111 9.93 -4.79 -9.15
N LEU A 112 9.20 -3.69 -8.92
CA LEU A 112 9.75 -2.35 -8.94
C LEU A 112 10.89 -2.21 -7.91
N VAL A 113 10.64 -2.69 -6.69
CA VAL A 113 11.60 -2.69 -5.60
C VAL A 113 12.79 -3.59 -5.91
N ALA A 114 12.59 -4.74 -6.55
CA ALA A 114 13.68 -5.59 -7.01
C ALA A 114 14.53 -4.87 -8.06
N ILE A 115 13.93 -4.21 -9.06
CA ILE A 115 14.68 -3.50 -10.10
C ILE A 115 15.48 -2.33 -9.50
N LEU A 116 14.89 -1.57 -8.58
CA LEU A 116 15.51 -0.35 -8.04
C LEU A 116 16.49 -0.61 -6.89
N ALA A 117 16.26 -1.66 -6.08
CA ALA A 117 16.93 -1.84 -4.80
C ALA A 117 17.41 -3.28 -4.54
N GLN A 118 17.45 -4.17 -5.55
CA GLN A 118 17.97 -5.54 -5.41
C GLN A 118 19.26 -5.65 -4.58
N PRO A 119 20.28 -4.79 -4.77
CA PRO A 119 21.54 -4.91 -4.02
C PRO A 119 21.44 -4.41 -2.56
N LEU A 120 20.35 -3.75 -2.16
CA LEU A 120 20.13 -3.22 -0.81
C LEU A 120 19.19 -4.05 0.06
N LEU A 121 18.43 -4.97 -0.53
CA LEU A 121 17.42 -5.75 0.16
C LEU A 121 17.97 -7.14 0.50
N GLY A 122 18.61 -7.24 1.66
CA GLY A 122 18.91 -8.55 2.26
C GLY A 122 17.63 -9.36 2.51
N ALA A 123 17.77 -10.67 2.77
CA ALA A 123 16.62 -11.58 2.93
C ALA A 123 15.57 -11.13 3.97
N LEU A 124 15.98 -10.40 5.01
CA LEU A 124 15.07 -9.84 6.03
C LEU A 124 14.22 -8.66 5.52
N ALA A 125 14.68 -7.94 4.50
CA ALA A 125 13.95 -6.80 3.96
C ALA A 125 12.67 -7.23 3.24
N TRP A 126 12.66 -8.40 2.59
CA TRP A 126 11.50 -8.95 1.90
C TRP A 126 10.34 -9.24 2.85
N TRP A 127 10.65 -9.79 4.02
CA TRP A 127 9.67 -10.04 5.08
C TRP A 127 9.13 -8.73 5.67
N ASN A 128 10.00 -7.75 5.90
CA ASN A 128 9.57 -6.45 6.40
C ASN A 128 8.67 -5.71 5.40
N VAL A 129 8.94 -5.82 4.09
CA VAL A 129 8.04 -5.31 3.05
C VAL A 129 6.68 -6.00 3.12
N ALA A 130 6.64 -7.33 3.17
CA ALA A 130 5.39 -8.09 3.24
C ALA A 130 4.55 -7.69 4.45
N ILE A 131 5.18 -7.58 5.62
CA ILE A 131 4.50 -7.18 6.85
C ILE A 131 3.98 -5.74 6.75
N GLY A 132 4.81 -4.81 6.27
CA GLY A 132 4.41 -3.41 6.11
C GLY A 132 3.20 -3.27 5.19
N ASN A 133 3.24 -3.94 4.04
CA ASN A 133 2.16 -3.95 3.07
C ASN A 133 0.89 -4.62 3.62
N ALA A 134 1.03 -5.72 4.37
CA ALA A 134 -0.12 -6.35 5.03
C ALA A 134 -0.78 -5.41 6.05
N ILE A 135 0.00 -4.69 6.87
CA ILE A 135 -0.53 -3.69 7.82
C ILE A 135 -1.25 -2.58 7.06
N ALA A 136 -0.67 -2.11 5.95
CA ALA A 136 -1.29 -1.08 5.12
C ALA A 136 -2.61 -1.55 4.49
N ALA A 137 -2.62 -2.74 3.90
CA ALA A 137 -3.81 -3.34 3.29
C ALA A 137 -4.92 -3.52 4.32
N LEU A 138 -4.60 -4.01 5.53
CA LEU A 138 -5.56 -4.14 6.62
C LEU A 138 -6.09 -2.79 7.08
N GLY A 139 -5.22 -1.78 7.23
CA GLY A 139 -5.63 -0.43 7.64
C GLY A 139 -6.53 0.24 6.61
N MET A 140 -6.16 0.17 5.33
CA MET A 140 -6.94 0.71 4.21
C MET A 140 -8.28 -0.02 4.06
N GLY A 141 -8.25 -1.35 4.06
CA GLY A 141 -9.44 -2.19 3.92
C GLY A 141 -10.40 -2.01 5.08
N TYR A 142 -9.91 -1.91 6.32
CA TYR A 142 -10.74 -1.62 7.49
C TYR A 142 -11.44 -0.26 7.39
N TYR A 143 -10.72 0.77 6.95
CA TYR A 143 -11.30 2.10 6.75
C TYR A 143 -12.39 2.08 5.68
N LEU A 144 -12.12 1.52 4.51
CA LEU A 144 -13.10 1.44 3.42
C LEU A 144 -14.31 0.58 3.80
N TRP A 145 -14.12 -0.54 4.48
CA TRP A 145 -15.23 -1.36 4.97
C TRP A 145 -16.13 -0.55 5.93
N ARG A 146 -15.56 0.27 6.80
CA ARG A 146 -16.33 1.10 7.71
C ARG A 146 -17.19 2.15 6.98
N GLU A 147 -16.70 2.70 5.88
CA GLU A 147 -17.43 3.69 5.08
C GLU A 147 -18.44 3.09 4.11
N HIS A 148 -18.32 1.78 3.84
CA HIS A 148 -19.21 1.01 2.97
C HIS A 148 -19.89 -0.16 3.72
N PRO A 149 -20.82 0.14 4.66
CA PRO A 149 -21.43 -0.87 5.53
C PRO A 149 -22.22 -1.96 4.77
N LYS A 150 -22.70 -1.65 3.55
CA LYS A 150 -23.37 -2.63 2.68
C LYS A 150 -22.46 -3.79 2.28
N ILE A 151 -21.15 -3.55 2.14
CA ILE A 151 -20.15 -4.60 1.84
C ILE A 151 -20.15 -5.65 2.96
N GLY A 152 -20.26 -5.22 4.22
CA GLY A 152 -20.30 -6.11 5.38
C GLY A 152 -21.61 -6.90 5.53
N GLU A 153 -22.71 -6.40 4.99
CA GLU A 153 -23.99 -7.11 4.97
C GLU A 153 -24.05 -8.14 3.83
N GLU A 154 -23.51 -7.80 2.66
CA GLU A 154 -23.40 -8.69 1.49
C GLU A 154 -22.44 -9.85 1.75
N LEU A 155 -21.24 -9.62 2.29
CA LEU A 155 -20.31 -10.70 2.67
C LEU A 155 -20.88 -11.68 3.70
N LYS A 156 -21.82 -11.24 4.55
CA LYS A 156 -22.54 -12.13 5.48
C LYS A 156 -23.59 -12.98 4.78
N ARG A 157 -24.15 -12.50 3.67
CA ARG A 157 -25.14 -13.22 2.86
C ARG A 157 -24.47 -14.16 1.85
N HIS A 158 -23.39 -13.71 1.24
CA HIS A 158 -22.65 -14.40 0.19
C HIS A 158 -21.14 -14.31 0.44
N PRO A 159 -20.57 -15.21 1.27
CA PRO A 159 -19.17 -15.14 1.72
C PRO A 159 -18.12 -15.28 0.62
N LEU A 160 -18.52 -15.71 -0.59
CA LEU A 160 -17.66 -15.84 -1.78
C LEU A 160 -18.04 -14.88 -2.93
N GLY A 161 -19.01 -13.98 -2.74
CA GLY A 161 -19.53 -13.11 -3.80
C GLY A 161 -20.49 -13.80 -4.77
N GLU A 162 -21.06 -14.94 -4.38
CA GLU A 162 -22.12 -15.64 -5.12
C GLU A 162 -23.36 -14.73 -5.25
N THR A 163 -23.88 -14.56 -6.46
CA THR A 163 -25.16 -13.88 -6.68
C THR A 163 -26.33 -14.79 -6.26
N GLN A 164 -27.51 -14.22 -6.00
CA GLN A 164 -28.74 -15.02 -5.75
C GLN A 164 -29.06 -16.00 -6.88
N GLU A 165 -28.57 -15.71 -8.09
CA GLU A 165 -28.51 -16.64 -9.20
C GLU A 165 -27.14 -17.31 -9.15
N GLY A 166 -27.11 -18.58 -8.75
CA GLY A 166 -25.88 -19.38 -8.81
C GLY A 166 -25.47 -19.59 -10.26
N GLU A 167 -24.33 -19.03 -10.63
CA GLU A 167 -23.52 -19.46 -11.78
C GLU A 167 -22.17 -19.97 -11.28
#